data_AF-J0U9K8-F1
#
_entry.id   AF-J0U9K8-F1
#
_cell.length_a   1.000
_cell.length_b   1.000
_cell.length_c   1.000
_cell.angle_alpha   90.00
_cell.angle_beta   90.00
_cell.angle_gamma   90.00
#
_symmetry.space_group_name_H-M   'P 1'
#
loop_
_entity.id
_entity.type
_entity.pdbx_description
1 polymer ?
#
loop_
_entity_poly.entity_id
_entity_poly.type
_entity_poly.pdbx_seq_one_letter_code
_entity_poly.pdbx_strand_id
1 'polypeptide(L)'
;MHVDQESDYRITPLAPDFETFVRSLVHESAYEDDPEDVKNDALDHVRSAPFHSRLQKLCDQWPDPRMPAAIRRLAEAIVEDKGFFALHADANSHRMYAAQFLLLSHSRPVRSMEGFMQSYPGVIAMVGSANFGTGGWAPGFVEDWFQARASTGELVQVDGHWGFSADFRAELLRQLTDGRPEAA
;
A
#
# COMPACT_ATOMS: atom_id res chain seq x y z
N MET A 1 -20.40 19.45 -13.44
CA MET A 1 -19.65 20.27 -14.41
C MET A 1 -20.36 20.09 -15.75
N HIS A 2 -21.06 21.12 -16.22
CA HIS A 2 -21.65 21.14 -17.56
C HIS A 2 -20.61 21.89 -18.41
N VAL A 3 -20.04 21.24 -19.41
CA VAL A 3 -19.08 21.92 -20.30
C VAL A 3 -19.93 22.73 -21.28
N ASP A 4 -20.00 24.03 -21.04
CA ASP A 4 -20.51 24.97 -22.03
C ASP A 4 -19.54 24.97 -23.22
N GLN A 5 -20.07 24.59 -24.37
CA GLN A 5 -19.35 24.32 -25.61
C GLN A 5 -19.71 25.39 -26.66
N GLU A 6 -19.93 26.64 -26.24
CA GLU A 6 -20.35 27.71 -27.14
C GLU A 6 -19.18 28.64 -27.56
N SER A 7 -18.82 28.50 -28.85
CA SER A 7 -18.49 29.56 -29.80
C SER A 7 -17.03 30.02 -30.04
N ASP A 8 -16.00 29.47 -29.38
CA ASP A 8 -14.59 29.87 -29.62
C ASP A 8 -13.62 28.72 -29.98
N TYR A 9 -14.12 27.68 -30.64
CA TYR A 9 -13.31 26.54 -31.07
C TYR A 9 -12.11 26.97 -31.93
N ARG A 10 -10.90 26.78 -31.37
CA ARG A 10 -9.66 26.84 -32.13
C ARG A 10 -9.39 25.47 -32.72
N ILE A 11 -9.43 25.38 -34.04
CA ILE A 11 -8.95 24.20 -34.75
C ILE A 11 -7.43 24.21 -34.67
N THR A 12 -6.85 23.23 -33.96
CA THR A 12 -5.40 22.97 -33.97
C THR A 12 -5.14 21.82 -34.95
N PRO A 13 -4.59 22.09 -36.15
CA PRO A 13 -4.23 21.03 -37.09
C PRO A 13 -3.14 20.15 -36.47
N LEU A 14 -3.43 18.85 -36.31
CA LEU A 14 -2.45 17.89 -35.76
C LEU A 14 -1.45 17.42 -36.81
N ALA A 15 -1.83 17.41 -38.09
CA ALA A 15 -0.98 17.09 -39.23
C ALA A 15 -1.48 17.79 -40.52
N PRO A 16 -0.62 17.96 -41.54
CA PRO A 16 -1.00 18.56 -42.84
C PRO A 16 -1.99 17.73 -43.67
N ASP A 17 -2.00 16.40 -43.48
CA ASP A 17 -2.87 15.45 -44.19
C ASP A 17 -3.07 14.17 -43.36
N PHE A 18 -4.03 13.35 -43.79
CA PHE A 18 -4.40 12.11 -43.08
C PHE A 18 -3.28 11.06 -43.07
N GLU A 19 -2.50 10.95 -44.15
CA GLU A 19 -1.40 10.00 -44.22
C GLU A 19 -0.29 10.37 -43.23
N THR A 20 0.06 11.66 -43.16
CA THR A 20 1.03 12.21 -42.21
C THR A 20 0.56 12.00 -40.77
N PHE A 21 -0.73 12.18 -40.49
CA PHE A 21 -1.31 11.87 -39.19
C PHE A 21 -1.11 10.39 -38.81
N VAL A 22 -1.51 9.45 -39.68
CA VAL A 22 -1.39 8.01 -39.40
C VAL A 22 0.07 7.58 -39.25
N ARG A 23 0.97 8.12 -40.07
CA ARG A 23 2.43 7.85 -39.97
C ARG A 23 3.08 8.44 -38.71
N SER A 24 2.46 9.45 -38.10
CA SER A 24 2.94 10.07 -36.86
C SER A 24 2.51 9.32 -35.59
N LEU A 25 1.57 8.36 -35.71
CA LEU A 25 1.17 7.52 -34.59
C LEU A 25 2.34 6.61 -34.22
N VAL A 26 2.81 6.73 -32.98
CA VAL A 26 3.79 5.84 -32.40
C VAL A 26 3.09 4.75 -31.61
N HIS A 27 3.76 3.60 -31.45
CA HIS A 27 3.27 2.54 -30.58
C HIS A 27 3.18 3.05 -29.14
N GLU A 28 2.23 2.55 -28.35
CA GLU A 28 1.97 2.99 -26.97
C GLU A 28 3.23 2.93 -26.09
N SER A 29 4.10 1.95 -26.36
CA SER A 29 5.42 1.81 -25.73
C SER A 29 6.37 3.00 -25.89
N ALA A 30 6.09 3.96 -26.78
CA ALA A 30 6.83 5.22 -26.86
C ALA A 30 6.49 6.19 -25.71
N TYR A 31 5.42 5.92 -24.98
CA TYR A 31 4.96 6.67 -23.81
C TYR A 31 4.98 5.83 -22.52
N GLU A 32 5.41 4.57 -22.59
CA GLU A 32 5.62 3.73 -21.42
C GLU A 32 6.89 4.21 -20.71
N ASP A 33 6.77 4.56 -19.43
CA ASP A 33 7.94 4.82 -18.59
C ASP A 33 8.78 3.54 -18.48
N ASP A 34 10.11 3.71 -18.41
CA ASP A 34 11.00 2.56 -18.22
C ASP A 34 10.67 1.86 -16.89
N PRO A 35 10.35 0.55 -16.90
CA PRO A 35 9.93 -0.15 -15.69
C PRO A 35 10.97 -0.12 -14.56
N GLU A 36 12.26 -0.08 -14.90
CA GLU A 36 13.33 0.02 -13.90
C GLU A 36 13.38 1.43 -13.30
N ASP A 37 13.20 2.49 -14.08
CA ASP A 37 13.09 3.86 -13.56
C ASP A 37 11.88 4.00 -12.61
N VAL A 38 10.70 3.48 -12.99
CA VAL A 38 9.50 3.49 -12.13
C VAL A 38 9.75 2.73 -10.82
N LYS A 39 10.41 1.57 -10.90
CA LYS A 39 10.77 0.78 -9.73
C LYS A 39 11.76 1.52 -8.84
N ASN A 40 12.78 2.15 -9.40
CA ASN A 40 13.77 2.92 -8.65
C ASN A 40 13.14 4.11 -7.94
N ASP A 41 12.25 4.84 -8.61
CA ASP A 41 11.47 5.92 -7.99
C ASP A 41 10.61 5.41 -6.83
N ALA A 42 9.95 4.26 -7.01
CA ALA A 42 9.18 3.63 -5.94
C ALA A 42 10.06 3.20 -4.76
N LEU A 43 11.26 2.65 -5.02
CA LEU A 43 12.24 2.27 -3.98
C LEU A 43 12.70 3.50 -3.19
N ASP A 44 13.08 4.56 -3.89
CA ASP A 44 13.52 5.81 -3.27
C ASP A 44 12.40 6.45 -2.42
N HIS A 45 11.17 6.38 -2.92
CA HIS A 45 10.00 6.82 -2.18
C HIS A 45 9.80 6.01 -0.89
N VAL A 46 9.74 4.67 -0.94
CA VAL A 46 9.50 3.85 0.27
C VAL A 46 10.67 3.90 1.26
N ARG A 47 11.90 4.19 0.81
CA ARG A 47 13.08 4.37 1.67
C ARG A 47 13.06 5.69 2.43
N SER A 48 12.64 6.78 1.77
CA SER A 48 12.91 8.14 2.26
C SER A 48 11.66 8.95 2.60
N ALA A 49 10.51 8.68 1.98
CA ALA A 49 9.31 9.49 2.17
C ALA A 49 8.88 9.49 3.64
N PRO A 50 8.51 10.65 4.21
CA PRO A 50 8.12 10.74 5.61
C PRO A 50 6.82 9.99 5.85
N PHE A 51 6.75 9.28 6.98
CA PHE A 51 5.48 8.72 7.44
C PHE A 51 4.47 9.84 7.67
N HIS A 52 3.23 9.63 7.23
CA HIS A 52 2.14 10.53 7.59
C HIS A 52 1.91 10.49 9.12
N SER A 53 1.38 11.58 9.68
CA SER A 53 1.22 11.79 11.13
C SER A 53 0.58 10.61 11.88
N ARG A 54 -0.39 9.94 11.24
CA ARG A 54 -1.07 8.78 11.83
C ARG A 54 -0.14 7.56 11.97
N LEU A 55 0.57 7.19 10.91
CA LEU A 55 1.50 6.06 10.95
C LEU A 55 2.66 6.34 11.91
N GLN A 56 3.20 7.57 11.87
CA GLN A 56 4.26 7.99 12.80
C GLN A 56 3.81 7.83 14.25
N LYS A 57 2.62 8.35 14.60
CA LYS A 57 2.07 8.23 15.95
C LYS A 57 1.87 6.79 16.40
N LEU A 58 1.40 5.91 15.51
CA LEU A 58 1.23 4.49 15.81
C LEU A 58 2.58 3.81 16.10
N CYS A 59 3.60 4.11 15.29
CA CYS A 59 4.95 3.65 15.52
C CYS A 59 5.56 4.19 16.83
N ASP A 60 5.35 5.46 17.16
CA ASP A 60 5.85 6.08 18.40
C ASP A 60 5.22 5.45 19.66
N GLN A 61 3.97 4.98 19.56
CA GLN A 61 3.27 4.28 20.63
C GLN A 61 3.67 2.80 20.75
N TRP A 62 4.29 2.24 19.72
CA TRP A 62 4.70 0.86 19.68
C TRP A 62 5.99 0.65 20.50
N PRO A 63 6.08 -0.39 21.35
CA PRO A 63 7.21 -0.54 22.28
C PRO A 63 8.55 -0.83 21.60
N ASP A 64 8.55 -1.39 20.39
CA ASP A 64 9.79 -1.72 19.66
C ASP A 64 10.17 -0.62 18.66
N PRO A 65 11.29 0.11 18.87
CA PRO A 65 11.69 1.20 17.98
C PRO A 65 12.12 0.73 16.58
N ARG A 66 12.24 -0.58 16.35
CA ARG A 66 12.58 -1.14 15.03
C ARG A 66 11.38 -1.21 14.07
N MET A 67 10.17 -0.98 14.55
CA MET A 67 8.95 -1.09 13.74
C MET A 67 8.95 -0.19 12.48
N PRO A 68 9.32 1.11 12.54
CA PRO A 68 9.45 1.93 11.33
C PRO A 68 10.38 1.33 10.26
N ALA A 69 11.55 0.84 10.69
CA ALA A 69 12.51 0.22 9.78
C ALA A 69 11.98 -1.11 9.20
N ALA A 70 11.22 -1.89 9.99
CA ALA A 70 10.58 -3.11 9.52
C ALA A 70 9.52 -2.82 8.44
N ILE A 71 8.70 -1.78 8.64
CA ILE A 71 7.70 -1.33 7.65
C ILE A 71 8.38 -0.90 6.35
N ARG A 72 9.46 -0.12 6.43
CA ARG A 72 10.22 0.26 5.22
C ARG A 72 10.79 -0.94 4.49
N ARG A 73 11.43 -1.88 5.19
CA ARG A 73 11.94 -3.11 4.57
C ARG A 73 10.85 -3.95 3.89
N LEU A 74 9.66 -4.04 4.49
CA LEU A 74 8.53 -4.73 3.86
C LEU A 74 8.07 -3.99 2.61
N ALA A 75 8.00 -2.67 2.64
CA ALA A 75 7.64 -1.88 1.48
C ALA A 75 8.69 -2.01 0.36
N GLU A 76 9.97 -1.99 0.69
CA GLU A 76 11.06 -2.27 -0.25
C GLU A 76 10.91 -3.66 -0.87
N ALA A 77 10.67 -4.70 -0.07
CA ALA A 77 10.45 -6.06 -0.60
C ALA A 77 9.23 -6.12 -1.55
N ILE A 78 8.15 -5.41 -1.24
CA ILE A 78 6.97 -5.32 -2.12
C ILE A 78 7.32 -4.64 -3.45
N VAL A 79 8.11 -3.56 -3.42
CA VAL A 79 8.54 -2.86 -4.64
C VAL A 79 9.52 -3.72 -5.44
N GLU A 80 10.43 -4.43 -4.78
CA GLU A 80 11.35 -5.37 -5.44
C GLU A 80 10.59 -6.46 -6.19
N ASP A 81 9.54 -7.01 -5.58
CA ASP A 81 8.74 -8.10 -6.14
C ASP A 81 7.80 -7.62 -7.27
N LYS A 82 7.24 -6.41 -7.17
CA LYS A 82 6.15 -5.94 -8.05
C LYS A 82 6.53 -4.81 -9.01
N GLY A 83 7.63 -4.11 -8.74
CA GLY A 83 8.01 -2.86 -9.41
C GLY A 83 7.31 -1.60 -8.85
N PHE A 84 6.36 -1.73 -7.92
CA PHE A 84 5.63 -0.60 -7.33
C PHE A 84 5.08 -0.93 -5.95
N PHE A 85 4.76 0.12 -5.16
CA PHE A 85 4.27 -0.06 -3.80
C PHE A 85 2.74 -0.14 -3.73
N ALA A 86 2.20 -1.35 -3.80
CA ALA A 86 0.78 -1.63 -3.59
C ALA A 86 0.59 -2.92 -2.77
N LEU A 87 -0.48 -2.97 -1.96
CA LEU A 87 -0.81 -4.13 -1.14
C LEU A 87 -1.90 -4.97 -1.82
N HIS A 88 -1.61 -6.24 -2.07
CA HIS A 88 -2.52 -7.23 -2.68
C HIS A 88 -2.56 -8.53 -1.84
N ALA A 89 -2.83 -9.68 -2.45
CA ALA A 89 -2.97 -10.98 -1.79
C ALA A 89 -1.65 -11.79 -1.64
N ASP A 90 -0.50 -11.20 -1.95
CA ASP A 90 0.81 -11.83 -1.81
C ASP A 90 1.34 -11.80 -0.35
N ALA A 91 2.35 -12.61 -0.08
CA ALA A 91 2.90 -12.83 1.25
C ALA A 91 3.41 -11.53 1.91
N ASN A 92 4.14 -10.70 1.19
CA ASN A 92 4.68 -9.45 1.72
C ASN A 92 3.57 -8.42 1.98
N SER A 93 2.54 -8.36 1.12
CA SER A 93 1.35 -7.54 1.36
C SER A 93 0.56 -8.00 2.59
N HIS A 94 0.34 -9.31 2.75
CA HIS A 94 -0.30 -9.88 3.93
C HIS A 94 0.48 -9.59 5.22
N ARG A 95 1.81 -9.65 5.18
CA ARG A 95 2.68 -9.30 6.30
C ARG A 95 2.59 -7.80 6.63
N MET A 96 2.49 -6.94 5.61
CA MET A 96 2.25 -5.51 5.77
C MET A 96 0.86 -5.22 6.37
N TYR A 97 -0.20 -5.91 5.95
CA TYR A 97 -1.53 -5.80 6.61
C TYR A 97 -1.46 -6.22 8.08
N ALA A 98 -0.73 -7.29 8.38
CA ALA A 98 -0.58 -7.77 9.74
C ALA A 98 0.19 -6.79 10.64
N ALA A 99 1.25 -6.16 10.11
CA ALA A 99 1.98 -5.10 10.81
C ALA A 99 1.08 -3.88 11.11
N GLN A 100 0.27 -3.47 10.15
CA GLN A 100 -0.69 -2.37 10.35
C GLN A 100 -1.78 -2.73 11.37
N PHE A 101 -2.29 -3.97 11.34
CA PHE A 101 -3.22 -4.45 12.34
C PHE A 101 -2.60 -4.49 13.74
N LEU A 102 -1.35 -4.95 13.88
CA LEU A 102 -0.62 -4.92 15.16
C LEU A 102 -0.59 -3.49 15.74
N LEU A 103 -0.18 -2.52 14.92
CA LEU A 103 -0.11 -1.12 15.31
C LEU A 103 -1.48 -0.56 15.73
N LEU A 104 -2.50 -0.79 14.91
CA LEU A 104 -3.86 -0.31 15.18
C LEU A 104 -4.46 -0.94 16.44
N SER A 105 -4.34 -2.27 16.59
CA SER A 105 -4.88 -3.02 17.72
C SER A 105 -4.20 -2.67 19.05
N HIS A 106 -2.91 -2.32 19.01
CA HIS A 106 -2.17 -1.80 20.18
C HIS A 106 -2.61 -0.40 20.58
N SER A 107 -2.89 0.48 19.62
CA SER A 107 -3.33 1.85 19.90
C SER A 107 -4.78 1.91 20.38
N ARG A 108 -5.66 1.05 19.83
CA ARG A 108 -7.08 0.99 20.20
C ARG A 108 -7.65 -0.40 19.94
N PRO A 109 -8.48 -0.96 20.84
CA PRO A 109 -9.09 -2.26 20.62
C PRO A 109 -9.97 -2.30 19.36
N VAL A 110 -9.70 -3.27 18.48
CA VAL A 110 -10.48 -3.53 17.26
C VAL A 110 -11.68 -4.40 17.60
N ARG A 111 -12.90 -3.88 17.50
CA ARG A 111 -14.13 -4.61 17.88
C ARG A 111 -14.81 -5.35 16.73
N SER A 112 -14.54 -4.94 15.49
CA SER A 112 -15.12 -5.52 14.29
C SER A 112 -14.22 -5.31 13.07
N MET A 113 -14.40 -6.13 12.04
CA MET A 113 -13.77 -5.95 10.74
C MET A 113 -14.12 -4.58 10.15
N GLU A 114 -15.39 -4.17 10.23
CA GLU A 114 -15.83 -2.84 9.75
C GLU A 114 -15.08 -1.70 10.45
N GLY A 115 -14.90 -1.75 11.76
CA GLY A 115 -14.15 -0.73 12.50
C GLY A 115 -12.66 -0.69 12.14
N PHE A 116 -12.07 -1.86 11.83
CA PHE A 116 -10.73 -1.94 11.29
C PHE A 116 -10.65 -1.30 9.89
N MET A 117 -11.58 -1.65 8.99
CA MET A 117 -11.68 -1.14 7.62
C MET A 117 -11.88 0.38 7.57
N GLN A 118 -12.58 0.97 8.53
CA GLN A 118 -12.70 2.43 8.66
C GLN A 118 -11.39 3.10 9.13
N SER A 119 -10.58 2.38 9.91
CA SER A 119 -9.36 2.91 10.53
C SER A 119 -8.11 2.74 9.67
N TYR A 120 -8.10 1.70 8.82
CA TYR A 120 -6.98 1.28 7.98
C TYR A 120 -6.54 2.33 6.94
N PRO A 121 -7.44 2.97 6.17
CA PRO A 121 -7.01 3.76 5.01
C PRO A 121 -6.10 4.92 5.36
N GLY A 122 -6.35 5.60 6.48
CA GLY A 122 -5.52 6.73 6.92
C GLY A 122 -4.13 6.35 7.42
N VAL A 123 -3.81 5.05 7.57
CA VAL A 123 -2.49 4.58 8.00
C VAL A 123 -1.51 4.64 6.83
N ILE A 124 -1.88 4.10 5.67
CA ILE A 124 -0.96 3.99 4.52
C ILE A 124 -1.62 4.24 3.16
N ALA A 125 -2.93 4.01 3.02
CA ALA A 125 -3.57 3.97 1.70
C ALA A 125 -4.04 5.33 1.19
N MET A 126 -4.62 6.14 2.07
CA MET A 126 -5.22 7.44 1.74
C MET A 126 -4.37 8.56 2.33
N VAL A 127 -3.10 8.61 1.94
CA VAL A 127 -2.13 9.64 2.35
C VAL A 127 -1.64 10.38 1.10
N GLY A 128 -1.21 11.63 1.27
CA GLY A 128 -0.71 12.42 0.14
C GLY A 128 0.56 11.82 -0.46
N SER A 129 0.81 12.04 -1.75
CA SER A 129 1.95 11.46 -2.49
C SER A 129 3.33 11.87 -1.97
N ALA A 130 3.41 12.95 -1.18
CA ALA A 130 4.64 13.34 -0.49
C ALA A 130 4.96 12.46 0.74
N ASN A 131 4.01 11.67 1.22
CA ASN A 131 4.16 10.77 2.37
C ASN A 131 4.32 9.32 1.92
N PHE A 132 4.97 8.54 2.77
CA PHE A 132 5.02 7.09 2.64
C PHE A 132 3.59 6.51 2.61
N GLY A 133 3.22 5.91 1.49
CA GLY A 133 1.91 5.31 1.32
C GLY A 133 1.71 4.67 -0.04
N THR A 134 0.61 3.95 -0.20
CA THR A 134 0.27 3.29 -1.48
C THR A 134 -0.56 4.17 -2.41
N GLY A 135 -1.04 5.33 -1.96
CA GLY A 135 -1.85 6.26 -2.75
C GLY A 135 -3.25 5.74 -3.13
N GLY A 136 -3.60 4.53 -2.71
CA GLY A 136 -4.89 3.89 -2.94
C GLY A 136 -4.98 2.52 -2.28
N TRP A 137 -6.15 1.91 -2.33
CA TRP A 137 -6.39 0.56 -1.84
C TRP A 137 -7.68 -0.02 -2.44
N ALA A 138 -7.80 -1.34 -2.41
CA ALA A 138 -9.04 -2.04 -2.68
C ALA A 138 -9.55 -2.70 -1.38
N PRO A 139 -10.79 -2.42 -0.93
CA PRO A 139 -11.34 -3.01 0.28
C PRO A 139 -11.31 -4.54 0.29
N GLY A 140 -11.58 -5.17 -0.85
CA GLY A 140 -11.64 -6.63 -0.98
C GLY A 140 -10.36 -7.33 -0.49
N PHE A 141 -9.17 -6.83 -0.81
CA PHE A 141 -7.92 -7.46 -0.32
C PHE A 141 -7.80 -7.44 1.20
N VAL A 142 -8.26 -6.38 1.85
CA VAL A 142 -8.19 -6.24 3.31
C VAL A 142 -9.26 -7.10 3.99
N GLU A 143 -10.45 -7.17 3.41
CA GLU A 143 -11.55 -8.03 3.87
C GLU A 143 -11.16 -9.51 3.75
N ASP A 144 -10.69 -9.93 2.59
CA ASP A 144 -10.25 -11.29 2.32
C ASP A 144 -9.11 -11.69 3.26
N TRP A 145 -8.12 -10.81 3.45
CA TRP A 145 -7.04 -11.03 4.40
C TRP A 145 -7.58 -11.20 5.84
N PHE A 146 -8.47 -10.33 6.29
CA PHE A 146 -9.03 -10.39 7.64
C PHE A 146 -9.81 -11.69 7.85
N GLN A 147 -10.67 -12.05 6.90
CA GLN A 147 -11.48 -13.27 6.94
C GLN A 147 -10.59 -14.51 6.92
N ALA A 148 -9.56 -14.54 6.07
CA ALA A 148 -8.60 -15.62 6.01
C ALA A 148 -7.93 -15.83 7.38
N ARG A 149 -7.40 -14.77 8.00
CA ARG A 149 -6.75 -14.87 9.33
C ARG A 149 -7.71 -15.27 10.44
N ALA A 150 -8.96 -14.82 10.37
CA ALA A 150 -9.99 -15.27 11.31
C ALA A 150 -10.29 -16.77 11.14
N SER A 151 -10.40 -17.25 9.89
CA SER A 151 -10.71 -18.65 9.58
C SER A 151 -9.59 -19.64 9.94
N THR A 152 -8.33 -19.20 9.86
CA THR A 152 -7.16 -20.00 10.24
C THR A 152 -6.88 -19.99 11.75
N GLY A 153 -7.63 -19.18 12.52
CA GLY A 153 -7.40 -19.00 13.95
C GLY A 153 -6.17 -18.16 14.29
N GLU A 154 -5.58 -17.49 13.30
CA GLU A 154 -4.46 -16.55 13.51
C GLU A 154 -4.97 -15.21 14.05
N LEU A 155 -6.18 -14.81 13.65
CA LEU A 155 -6.92 -13.71 14.25
C LEU A 155 -8.04 -14.28 15.12
N VAL A 156 -8.04 -13.94 16.40
CA VAL A 156 -8.96 -14.47 17.40
C VAL A 156 -9.70 -13.34 18.10
N GLN A 157 -10.92 -13.63 18.55
CA GLN A 157 -11.70 -12.69 19.35
C GLN A 157 -11.61 -13.06 20.83
N VAL A 158 -11.12 -12.13 21.65
CA VAL A 158 -11.01 -12.25 23.11
C VAL A 158 -11.67 -11.03 23.74
N ASP A 159 -12.60 -11.26 24.67
CA ASP A 159 -13.36 -10.19 25.35
C ASP A 159 -14.02 -9.17 24.39
N GLY A 160 -14.48 -9.65 23.23
CA GLY A 160 -15.12 -8.81 22.21
C GLY A 160 -14.16 -8.00 21.34
N HIS A 161 -12.86 -8.25 21.42
CA HIS A 161 -11.82 -7.59 20.65
C HIS A 161 -11.03 -8.58 19.79
N TRP A 162 -10.73 -8.18 18.55
CA TRP A 162 -9.86 -8.92 17.66
C TRP A 162 -8.40 -8.68 18.00
N GLY A 163 -7.62 -9.76 18.07
CA GLY A 163 -6.18 -9.76 18.23
C GLY A 163 -5.56 -10.95 17.52
N PHE A 164 -4.25 -10.95 17.35
CA PHE A 164 -3.56 -12.15 16.85
C PHE A 164 -3.47 -13.21 17.95
N SER A 165 -3.52 -14.48 17.55
CA SER A 165 -3.15 -15.60 18.41
C SER A 165 -1.69 -15.42 18.90
N ALA A 166 -1.37 -16.03 20.05
CA ALA A 166 -0.05 -15.86 20.65
C ALA A 166 1.07 -16.33 19.70
N ASP A 167 0.89 -17.47 19.05
CA ASP A 167 1.86 -18.07 18.14
C ASP A 167 2.06 -17.20 16.88
N PHE A 168 0.96 -16.78 16.24
CA PHE A 168 1.04 -15.93 15.06
C PHE A 168 1.68 -14.57 15.39
N ARG A 169 1.32 -13.97 16.53
CA ARG A 169 1.92 -12.71 16.99
C ARG A 169 3.43 -12.85 17.21
N ALA A 170 3.87 -13.91 17.87
CA ALA A 170 5.29 -14.15 18.13
C ALA A 170 6.07 -14.31 16.82
N GLU A 171 5.55 -15.10 15.88
CA GLU A 171 6.18 -15.32 14.58
C GLU A 171 6.22 -14.06 13.73
N LEU A 172 5.12 -13.30 13.65
CA LEU A 172 5.07 -12.02 12.95
C LEU A 172 6.11 -11.03 13.49
N LEU A 173 6.22 -10.91 14.81
CA LEU A 173 7.21 -10.02 15.42
C LEU A 173 8.63 -10.47 15.10
N ARG A 174 8.91 -11.78 15.15
CA ARG A 174 10.20 -12.34 14.76
C ARG A 174 10.54 -11.98 13.31
N GLN A 175 9.61 -12.15 12.38
CA GLN A 175 9.80 -11.79 10.97
C GLN A 175 10.05 -10.29 10.76
N LEU A 176 9.33 -9.42 11.50
CA LEU A 176 9.53 -7.97 11.44
C LEU A 176 10.89 -7.55 12.01
N THR A 177 11.39 -8.23 13.05
CA THR A 177 12.62 -7.86 13.75
C THR A 177 13.89 -8.48 13.17
N ASP A 178 13.82 -9.68 12.60
CA ASP A 178 14.99 -10.44 12.16
C ASP A 178 15.50 -10.02 10.77
N GLY A 179 14.73 -9.21 10.04
CA GLY A 179 15.20 -8.55 8.81
C GLY A 179 15.56 -9.45 7.64
N ARG A 180 15.25 -10.76 7.69
CA ARG A 180 15.45 -11.68 6.56
C ARG A 180 14.14 -11.87 5.79
N PRO A 181 14.09 -11.53 4.48
CA PRO A 181 13.02 -12.03 3.63
C PRO A 181 13.10 -13.57 3.60
N GLU A 182 11.95 -14.24 3.70
CA GLU A 182 11.87 -15.67 3.43
C GLU A 182 12.23 -15.88 1.95
N ALA A 183 13.24 -16.70 1.70
CA ALA A 183 13.55 -17.16 0.35
C ALA A 183 12.38 -18.02 -0.13
N ALA A 184 11.88 -17.69 -1.33
CA ALA A 184 10.88 -18.47 -2.05
C ALA A 184 11.37 -19.90 -2.36
#